data_AF-A0A2J6W585-F1
#
_entry.id   AF-A0A2J6W585-F1
#
_cell.length_a   1.000
_cell.length_b   1.000
_cell.length_c   1.000
_cell.angle_alpha   90.00
_cell.angle_beta   90.00
_cell.angle_gamma   90.00
#
_symmetry.space_group_name_H-M   'P 1'
#
loop_
_entity.id
_entity.type
_entity.pdbx_description
1 polymer ?
#
loop_
_entity_poly.entity_id
_entity_poly.type
_entity_poly.pdbx_seq_one_letter_code
_entity_poly.pdbx_strand_id
1 'polypeptide(L)'
;MIDEPSWILEKERPAAIIYAIVKKTGSKNINLISEYLKKLSSNNSWIGKISLFLYLNQKEIKEIIDEIDFGLMPSNEISKQVLNVIERSC
;
A
#
# COMPACT_ATOMS: atom_id res chain seq x y z
N MET A 1 6.45 17.72 -19.54
CA MET A 1 5.98 16.97 -18.37
C MET A 1 7.17 16.86 -17.45
N ILE A 2 7.11 17.45 -16.25
CA ILE A 2 8.13 17.19 -15.24
C ILE A 2 7.74 15.81 -14.71
N ASP A 3 8.47 14.78 -15.13
CA ASP A 3 8.34 13.45 -14.54
C ASP A 3 8.54 13.63 -13.03
N GLU A 4 7.49 13.38 -12.24
CA GLU A 4 7.62 13.29 -10.79
C GLU A 4 8.81 12.37 -10.50
N PRO A 5 9.75 12.76 -9.63
CA PRO A 5 10.96 11.99 -9.41
C PRO A 5 10.56 10.54 -9.12
N SER A 6 11.07 9.60 -9.91
CA SER A 6 10.73 8.17 -9.84
C SER A 6 10.81 7.61 -8.41
N TRP A 7 11.68 8.21 -7.58
CA TRP A 7 11.84 7.92 -6.16
C TRP A 7 10.60 8.24 -5.29
N ILE A 8 9.88 9.32 -5.59
CA ILE A 8 8.63 9.67 -4.91
C ILE A 8 7.60 8.59 -5.19
N LEU A 9 7.45 8.19 -6.45
CA LEU A 9 6.54 7.10 -6.83
C LEU A 9 6.96 5.74 -6.23
N GLU A 10 8.25 5.49 -6.02
CA GLU A 10 8.74 4.26 -5.39
C GLU A 10 8.39 4.14 -3.91
N LYS A 11 8.41 5.25 -3.15
CA LYS A 11 8.01 5.25 -1.73
C LYS A 11 6.51 5.45 -1.54
N GLU A 12 5.91 6.26 -2.39
CA GLU A 12 4.49 6.61 -2.28
C GLU A 12 3.57 5.43 -2.60
N ARG A 13 3.93 4.57 -3.56
CA ARG A 13 3.12 3.41 -3.95
C ARG A 13 2.96 2.37 -2.83
N PRO A 14 4.04 1.91 -2.16
CA PRO A 14 3.94 1.08 -0.96
C PRO A 14 3.09 1.74 0.14
N ALA A 15 3.34 3.02 0.42
CA ALA A 15 2.59 3.77 1.41
C ALA A 15 1.10 3.85 1.08
N ALA A 16 0.73 4.10 -0.18
CA ALA A 16 -0.65 4.12 -0.64
C ALA A 16 -1.36 2.78 -0.43
N ILE A 17 -0.66 1.66 -0.63
CA ILE A 17 -1.23 0.33 -0.40
C ILE A 17 -1.53 0.12 1.08
N ILE A 18 -0.55 0.37 1.95
CA ILE A 18 -0.73 0.19 3.39
C ILE A 18 -1.80 1.16 3.92
N TYR A 19 -1.74 2.43 3.51
CA TYR A 19 -2.73 3.44 3.88
C TYR A 19 -4.14 3.04 3.47
N ALA A 20 -4.34 2.54 2.25
CA ALA A 20 -5.64 2.09 1.78
C ALA A 20 -6.17 0.89 2.58
N ILE A 21 -5.32 -0.08 2.92
CA ILE A 21 -5.71 -1.24 3.74
C ILE A 21 -6.07 -0.79 5.16
N VAL A 22 -5.26 0.07 5.79
CA VAL A 22 -5.54 0.63 7.12
C VAL A 22 -6.85 1.40 7.12
N LYS A 23 -7.09 2.23 6.10
CA LYS A 23 -8.34 2.98 5.95
C LYS A 23 -9.55 2.06 5.76
N LYS A 24 -9.41 0.97 4.99
CA LYS A 24 -10.48 -0.01 4.75
C LYS A 24 -10.82 -0.83 6.00
N THR A 25 -9.80 -1.24 6.75
CA THR A 25 -9.95 -2.14 7.91
C THR A 25 -10.12 -1.41 9.24
N GLY A 26 -9.75 -0.13 9.30
CA GLY A 26 -9.63 0.61 10.56
C GLY A 26 -8.53 0.08 11.49
N SER A 27 -7.62 -0.77 10.97
CA SER A 27 -6.66 -1.52 11.78
C SER A 27 -5.25 -1.43 11.20
N LYS A 28 -4.26 -1.27 12.09
CA LYS A 28 -2.83 -1.31 11.79
C LYS A 28 -2.21 -2.67 12.14
N ASN A 29 -3.03 -3.70 12.35
CA ASN A 29 -2.54 -5.03 12.67
C ASN A 29 -1.79 -5.61 11.46
N ILE A 30 -0.49 -5.89 11.63
CA ILE A 30 0.40 -6.37 10.56
C ILE A 30 -0.08 -7.69 9.97
N ASN A 31 -0.65 -8.60 10.76
CA ASN A 31 -1.16 -9.87 10.26
C ASN A 31 -2.36 -9.64 9.34
N LEU A 32 -3.31 -8.78 9.75
CA LEU A 32 -4.46 -8.42 8.93
C LEU A 32 -4.02 -7.73 7.62
N ILE A 33 -3.06 -6.81 7.71
CA ILE A 33 -2.50 -6.14 6.53
C ILE A 33 -1.84 -7.17 5.60
N SER A 34 -1.07 -8.12 6.16
CA SER A 34 -0.42 -9.18 5.40
C SER A 34 -1.42 -10.08 4.66
N GLU A 35 -2.58 -10.36 5.24
CA GLU A 35 -3.64 -11.12 4.57
C GLU A 35 -4.20 -10.39 3.34
N TYR A 36 -4.41 -9.07 3.45
CA TYR A 36 -4.82 -8.24 2.31
C TYR A 36 -3.73 -8.19 1.24
N LEU A 37 -2.47 -7.99 1.62
CA LEU A 37 -1.35 -7.98 0.69
C LEU A 37 -1.22 -9.32 -0.06
N LYS A 38 -1.41 -10.44 0.64
CA LYS A 38 -1.43 -11.76 0.02
C LYS A 38 -2.54 -11.87 -1.03
N LYS A 39 -3.75 -11.39 -0.76
CA LYS A 39 -4.85 -11.39 -1.75
C LYS A 39 -4.52 -10.49 -2.94
N LEU A 40 -4.05 -9.27 -2.69
CA LEU A 40 -3.68 -8.30 -3.73
C LEU A 40 -2.51 -8.78 -4.60
N SER A 41 -1.62 -9.62 -4.08
CA SER A 41 -0.48 -10.17 -4.84
C SER A 41 -0.88 -10.95 -6.09
N SER A 42 -2.12 -11.43 -6.17
CA SER A 42 -2.66 -12.13 -7.35
C SER A 42 -3.04 -11.17 -8.50
N ASN A 43 -2.93 -9.86 -8.30
CA ASN A 43 -3.26 -8.85 -9.30
C ASN A 43 -2.08 -8.60 -10.26
N ASN A 44 -2.30 -8.69 -11.57
CA ASN A 44 -1.25 -8.50 -12.60
C ASN A 44 -0.79 -7.03 -12.81
N SER A 45 -1.07 -6.13 -11.87
CA SER A 45 -0.68 -4.72 -11.92
C SER A 45 0.52 -4.42 -11.02
N TRP A 46 0.95 -3.15 -11.00
CA TRP A 46 1.94 -2.67 -10.04
C TRP A 46 1.50 -2.91 -8.59
N ILE A 47 0.20 -2.87 -8.29
CA ILE A 47 -0.35 -3.08 -6.95
C ILE A 47 -0.05 -4.50 -6.49
N GLY A 48 -0.26 -5.51 -7.34
CA GLY A 48 0.04 -6.89 -6.96
C GLY A 48 1.53 -7.15 -6.80
N LYS A 49 2.38 -6.59 -7.67
CA LYS A 49 3.85 -6.69 -7.54
C LYS A 49 4.35 -6.10 -6.22
N ILE A 50 3.91 -4.89 -5.86
CA ILE A 50 4.31 -4.25 -4.61
C ILE A 50 3.67 -4.96 -3.41
N SER A 51 2.42 -5.42 -3.54
CA SER A 51 1.77 -6.18 -2.46
C SER A 51 2.51 -7.48 -2.16
N LEU A 52 2.99 -8.19 -3.19
CA LEU A 52 3.85 -9.36 -3.02
C LEU A 52 5.16 -9.01 -2.32
N PHE A 53 5.82 -7.91 -2.74
CA PHE A 53 7.04 -7.44 -2.11
C PHE A 53 6.83 -7.13 -0.62
N LEU A 54 5.77 -6.39 -0.27
CA LEU A 54 5.45 -6.04 1.11
C LEU A 54 5.09 -7.27 1.94
N TYR A 55 4.31 -8.20 1.38
CA TYR A 55 3.95 -9.45 2.05
C TYR A 55 5.20 -10.28 2.43
N LEU A 56 6.21 -10.31 1.55
CA LEU A 56 7.48 -11.00 1.81
C LEU A 56 8.40 -10.23 2.76
N ASN A 57 8.17 -8.93 2.97
CA ASN A 57 9.02 -8.04 3.77
C ASN A 57 8.22 -7.34 4.88
N GLN A 58 7.82 -8.09 5.92
CA GLN A 58 7.00 -7.53 7.00
C GLN A 58 7.66 -6.37 7.78
N LYS A 59 8.99 -6.27 7.77
CA LYS A 59 9.72 -5.12 8.34
C LYS A 59 9.32 -3.82 7.64
N GLU A 60 9.19 -3.85 6.31
CA GLU A 60 8.78 -2.72 5.48
C GLU A 60 7.35 -2.27 5.83
N ILE A 61 6.45 -3.22 6.06
CA ILE A 61 5.07 -2.90 6.47
C ILE A 61 5.08 -2.07 7.76
N LYS A 62 5.88 -2.48 8.74
CA LYS A 62 5.99 -1.76 10.01
C LYS A 62 6.55 -0.36 9.81
N GLU A 63 7.63 -0.22 9.04
CA GLU A 63 8.25 1.08 8.75
C GLU A 63 7.25 2.03 8.08
N ILE A 64 6.48 1.54 7.11
CA ILE A 64 5.43 2.34 6.44
C ILE A 64 4.30 2.74 7.40
N ILE A 65 3.87 1.85 8.30
CA ILE A 65 2.85 2.19 9.31
C ILE A 65 3.37 3.30 10.22
N ASP A 66 4.62 3.19 10.68
CA ASP A 66 5.26 4.20 11.52
C ASP A 66 5.34 5.54 10.76
N GLU A 67 5.74 5.54 9.48
CA GLU A 67 5.76 6.74 8.63
C GLU A 67 4.36 7.38 8.47
N ILE A 68 3.32 6.58 8.28
CA ILE A 68 1.91 7.06 8.23
C ILE A 68 1.54 7.74 9.54
N ASP A 69 1.99 7.22 10.68
CA ASP A 69 1.73 7.80 12.01
C ASP A 69 2.49 9.10 12.26
N PHE A 70 3.63 9.27 11.60
CA PHE A 70 4.35 10.55 11.56
C PHE A 70 3.81 11.53 10.52
N GLY A 71 2.71 11.20 9.82
CA GLY A 71 2.00 12.09 8.92
C GLY A 71 2.30 11.89 7.45
N LEU A 72 2.93 10.78 7.06
CA LEU A 72 3.01 10.41 5.65
C LEU A 72 1.61 10.17 5.09
N MET A 73 1.19 11.03 4.18
CA MET A 73 -0.05 10.87 3.43
C MET A 73 0.27 10.71 1.94
N PRO A 74 0.07 9.51 1.37
CA PRO A 74 0.18 9.31 -0.07
C PRO A 74 -0.89 10.13 -0.80
N SER A 75 -0.64 10.47 -2.07
CA SER A 75 -1.59 11.26 -2.86
C SER A 75 -2.98 10.61 -2.90
N ASN A 76 -4.00 11.47 -2.94
CA ASN A 76 -5.39 11.04 -3.02
C ASN A 76 -5.66 10.21 -4.28
N GLU A 77 -4.97 10.48 -5.38
CA GLU A 77 -5.15 9.77 -6.64
C GLU A 77 -4.71 8.31 -6.53
N ILE A 78 -3.45 8.06 -6.11
CA ILE A 78 -2.92 6.70 -5.97
C ILE A 78 -3.69 5.96 -4.87
N SER A 79 -3.98 6.61 -3.75
CA SER A 79 -4.79 6.02 -2.66
C SER A 79 -6.16 5.56 -3.15
N LYS A 80 -6.84 6.36 -3.99
CA LYS A 80 -8.14 6.00 -4.58
C LYS A 80 -8.01 4.84 -5.57
N GLN A 81 -6.96 4.81 -6.38
CA GLN A 81 -6.69 3.68 -7.27
C GLN A 81 -6.54 2.37 -6.48
N VAL A 82 -5.77 2.38 -5.38
CA VAL A 82 -5.57 1.18 -4.56
C VAL A 82 -6.86 0.77 -3.85
N LEU A 83 -7.61 1.71 -3.27
CA LEU A 83 -8.90 1.42 -2.62
C LEU A 83 -9.87 0.73 -3.59
N ASN A 84 -9.99 1.22 -4.83
CA ASN A 84 -10.84 0.60 -5.85
C ASN A 84 -10.43 -0.86 -6.14
N VAL A 85 -9.12 -1.16 -6.11
CA VAL A 85 -8.64 -2.53 -6.31
C VAL A 85 -8.96 -3.40 -5.11
N ILE A 86 -8.79 -2.88 -3.88
CA ILE A 86 -9.14 -3.60 -2.65
C ILE A 86 -10.63 -3.96 -2.66
N GLU A 87 -11.52 -3.02 -3.00
CA GLU A 87 -12.97 -3.25 -3.05
C GLU A 87 -13.42 -4.26 -4.10
N ARG A 88 -12.64 -4.45 -5.17
CA ARG A 88 -12.91 -5.47 -6.20
C ARG A 88 -12.34 -6.85 -5.83
N SER A 89 -11.40 -6.91 -4.89
CA SER A 89 -10.63 -8.12 -4.58
C SER A 89 -10.96 -8.72 -3.22
N CYS A 90 -11.75 -8.03 -2.38
CA CYS A 90 -12.06 -8.38 -0.99
C CYS A 90 -13.49 -7.97 -0.64
#